data_AF-A0A397JEI5-F1
#
_entry.id   AF-A0A397JEI5-F1
#
_cell.length_a   1.000
_cell.length_b   1.000
_cell.length_c   1.000
_cell.angle_alpha   90.00
_cell.angle_beta   90.00
_cell.angle_gamma   90.00
#
_symmetry.space_group_name_H-M   'P 1'
#
loop_
_entity.id
_entity.type
_entity.pdbx_description
1 polymer ?
#
loop_
_entity_poly.entity_id
_entity_poly.type
_entity_poly.pdbx_seq_one_letter_code
_entity_poly.pdbx_strand_id
1 'polypeptide(L)'
;MYILLGTASSSIQFYGITQDPETHSYMMVLQYESDGNLREYLKINFSNINWKQKLRNLYKLSYRLMNIHELDIVHQDLHPGNILSSNFSYSVNILDFGLSKLIRENPNNPEKKNICGVLPYIAPEVLSDKEYTKAADVYSFGIIAYEIVTPYPDIPHDKDLAMKICNGLRPKIPFHTPN
;
A
#
# COMPACT_ATOMS: atom_id res chain seq x y z
N MET A 1 -13.23 5.65 -11.08
CA MET A 1 -12.31 4.93 -11.99
C MET A 1 -12.62 3.45 -11.88
N TYR A 2 -13.10 2.81 -12.95
CA TYR A 2 -13.41 1.37 -12.95
C TYR A 2 -12.20 0.60 -13.44
N ILE A 3 -11.54 -0.16 -12.56
CA ILE A 3 -10.52 -1.11 -12.97
C ILE A 3 -11.18 -2.50 -12.93
N LEU A 4 -11.63 -2.97 -14.09
CA LEU A 4 -11.98 -4.37 -14.28
C LEU A 4 -10.66 -5.17 -14.32
N LEU A 5 -10.30 -5.81 -13.21
CA LEU A 5 -9.20 -6.78 -13.20
C LEU A 5 -9.72 -8.09 -13.79
N GLY A 6 -9.44 -8.28 -15.08
CA GLY A 6 -9.72 -9.51 -15.80
C GLY A 6 -8.79 -10.65 -15.36
N THR A 7 -9.40 -11.72 -14.86
CA THR A 7 -8.96 -13.12 -14.88
C THR A 7 -7.46 -13.41 -14.68
N ALA A 8 -7.01 -13.29 -13.43
CA ALA A 8 -6.03 -14.20 -12.84
C ALA A 8 -6.48 -14.42 -11.39
N SER A 9 -6.35 -15.64 -10.82
CA SER A 9 -6.90 -16.08 -9.52
C SER A 9 -6.30 -15.36 -8.28
N SER A 10 -6.22 -14.04 -8.34
CA SER A 10 -5.12 -13.30 -7.75
C SER A 10 -5.47 -11.81 -7.51
N SER A 11 -6.60 -11.29 -7.99
CA SER A 11 -7.14 -10.01 -7.55
C SER A 11 -8.35 -10.22 -6.65
N ILE A 12 -8.59 -9.29 -5.72
CA ILE A 12 -9.83 -9.27 -4.93
C ILE A 12 -11.04 -9.23 -5.88
N GLN A 13 -12.04 -10.09 -5.63
CA GLN A 13 -13.20 -10.15 -6.52
C GLN A 13 -14.02 -8.86 -6.40
N PHE A 14 -14.33 -8.24 -7.53
CA PHE A 14 -15.29 -7.15 -7.64
C PHE A 14 -16.65 -7.73 -8.04
N TYR A 15 -17.66 -7.51 -7.21
CA TYR A 15 -19.02 -7.98 -7.44
C TYR A 15 -19.89 -6.94 -8.15
N GLY A 16 -19.58 -5.66 -8.01
CA GLY A 16 -20.30 -4.58 -8.69
C GLY A 16 -20.31 -3.28 -7.89
N ILE A 17 -21.20 -2.38 -8.28
CA ILE A 17 -21.45 -1.10 -7.61
C ILE A 17 -22.87 -1.12 -7.08
N THR A 18 -23.06 -0.53 -5.92
CA THR A 18 -24.38 -0.22 -5.35
C THR A 18 -24.45 1.26 -4.99
N GLN A 19 -25.62 1.73 -4.57
CA GLN A 19 -25.83 3.09 -4.12
C GLN A 19 -26.50 3.08 -2.75
N ASP A 20 -25.99 3.89 -1.84
CA ASP A 20 -26.59 4.07 -0.53
C ASP A 20 -27.92 4.82 -0.69
N PRO A 21 -29.05 4.29 -0.21
CA PRO A 21 -30.37 4.87 -0.48
C PRO A 21 -30.62 6.19 0.24
N GLU A 22 -29.87 6.51 1.30
CA GLU A 22 -30.04 7.74 2.08
C GLU A 22 -29.13 8.85 1.54
N THR A 23 -27.83 8.58 1.47
CA THR A 23 -26.80 9.54 1.07
C THR A 23 -26.63 9.64 -0.45
N HIS A 24 -27.19 8.70 -1.21
CA HIS A 24 -27.00 8.57 -2.66
C HIS A 24 -25.53 8.36 -3.08
N SER A 25 -24.67 7.98 -2.14
CA SER A 25 -23.26 7.70 -2.39
C SER A 25 -23.09 6.37 -3.12
N TYR A 26 -22.28 6.36 -4.18
CA TYR A 26 -21.89 5.11 -4.84
C TYR A 26 -20.90 4.33 -4.00
N MET A 27 -21.10 3.02 -3.92
CA MET A 27 -20.27 2.08 -3.15
C MET A 27 -19.82 0.93 -4.02
N MET A 28 -18.57 0.48 -3.85
CA MET A 28 -18.06 -0.72 -4.51
C MET A 28 -18.31 -1.94 -3.62
N VAL A 29 -18.79 -3.02 -4.22
CA VAL A 29 -19.00 -4.31 -3.54
C VAL A 29 -17.83 -5.22 -3.91
N LEU A 30 -17.00 -5.52 -2.92
CA LEU A 30 -15.76 -6.30 -3.06
C LEU A 30 -15.83 -7.57 -2.20
N GLN A 31 -15.02 -8.56 -2.55
CA GLN A 31 -14.81 -9.74 -1.70
C GLN A 31 -14.35 -9.34 -0.30
N TYR A 32 -14.95 -9.99 0.70
CA TYR A 32 -14.58 -9.77 2.09
C TYR A 32 -13.27 -10.51 2.42
N GLU A 33 -12.35 -9.81 3.06
CA GLU A 33 -11.03 -10.31 3.47
C GLU A 33 -11.01 -10.48 4.99
N SER A 34 -11.22 -11.71 5.45
CA SER A 34 -11.50 -12.04 6.86
C SER A 34 -10.38 -11.78 7.86
N ASP A 35 -9.10 -11.78 7.45
CA ASP A 35 -8.00 -11.39 8.36
C ASP A 35 -7.84 -9.85 8.43
N GLY A 36 -8.65 -9.10 7.67
CA GLY A 36 -8.60 -7.65 7.64
C GLY A 36 -7.28 -7.13 7.07
N ASN A 37 -6.84 -5.96 7.57
CA ASN A 37 -5.66 -5.28 7.05
C ASN A 37 -4.37 -5.70 7.74
N LEU A 38 -3.26 -5.56 7.01
CA LEU A 38 -1.94 -5.98 7.45
C LEU A 38 -1.49 -5.26 8.73
N ARG A 39 -1.85 -3.97 8.92
CA ARG A 39 -1.47 -3.23 10.14
C ARG A 39 -2.04 -3.88 11.40
N GLU A 40 -3.36 -4.11 11.42
CA GLU A 40 -4.03 -4.72 12.56
C GLU A 40 -3.63 -6.19 12.72
N TYR A 41 -3.45 -6.90 11.60
CA TYR A 41 -2.96 -8.27 11.63
C TYR A 41 -1.58 -8.37 12.28
N LEU A 42 -0.63 -7.50 11.92
CA LEU A 42 0.71 -7.47 12.51
C LEU A 42 0.66 -7.10 14.00
N LYS A 43 -0.14 -6.11 14.41
CA LYS A 43 -0.28 -5.74 15.84
C LYS A 43 -0.66 -6.94 16.72
N ILE A 44 -1.54 -7.80 16.22
CA ILE A 44 -2.05 -8.96 16.98
C ILE A 44 -1.10 -10.16 16.85
N ASN A 45 -0.56 -10.41 15.65
CA ASN A 45 0.09 -11.68 15.32
C ASN A 45 1.61 -11.60 15.18
N PHE A 46 2.26 -10.44 15.37
CA PHE A 46 3.69 -10.24 15.07
C PHE A 46 4.59 -11.36 15.61
N SER A 47 4.39 -11.75 16.88
CA SER A 47 5.19 -12.78 17.56
C SER A 47 4.93 -14.21 17.04
N ASN A 48 3.79 -14.44 16.38
CA ASN A 48 3.37 -15.76 15.89
C ASN A 48 3.73 -15.99 14.41
N ILE A 49 4.03 -14.94 13.66
CA ILE A 49 4.37 -15.02 12.23
C ILE A 49 5.85 -15.38 12.08
N ASN A 50 6.13 -16.55 11.52
CA ASN A 50 7.49 -16.97 11.23
C ASN A 50 8.08 -16.31 9.97
N TRP A 51 9.40 -16.39 9.81
CA TRP A 51 10.12 -15.82 8.67
C TRP A 51 9.63 -16.31 7.30
N LYS A 52 9.25 -17.58 7.19
CA LYS A 52 8.73 -18.13 5.93
C LYS A 52 7.43 -17.44 5.52
N GLN A 53 6.55 -17.16 6.48
CA GLN A 53 5.32 -16.41 6.23
C GLN A 53 5.61 -14.94 5.91
N LYS A 54 6.51 -14.28 6.66
CA LYS A 54 6.95 -12.90 6.37
C LYS A 54 7.45 -12.76 4.92
N LEU A 55 8.40 -13.61 4.52
CA LEU A 55 8.97 -13.61 3.16
C LEU A 55 7.91 -13.91 2.09
N ARG A 56 6.99 -14.85 2.36
CA ARG A 56 5.90 -15.15 1.45
C ARG A 56 4.98 -13.95 1.24
N ASN A 57 4.66 -13.22 2.30
CA ASN A 57 3.81 -12.03 2.21
C ASN A 57 4.49 -10.92 1.42
N LEU A 58 5.80 -10.70 1.64
CA LEU A 58 6.60 -9.76 0.85
C LEU A 58 6.63 -10.13 -0.62
N TYR A 59 6.90 -11.40 -0.94
CA TYR A 59 6.93 -11.91 -2.32
C TYR A 59 5.57 -11.72 -3.02
N LYS A 60 4.46 -12.05 -2.35
CA LYS A 60 3.13 -11.89 -2.94
C LYS A 60 2.79 -10.41 -3.10
N LEU A 61 3.13 -9.57 -2.13
CA LEU A 61 2.90 -8.14 -2.21
C LEU A 61 3.69 -7.50 -3.36
N SER A 62 4.97 -7.86 -3.52
CA SER A 62 5.78 -7.37 -4.64
C SER A 62 5.24 -7.83 -5.98
N TYR A 63 4.75 -9.07 -6.07
CA TYR A 63 4.09 -9.58 -7.28
C TYR A 63 2.80 -8.82 -7.60
N ARG A 64 1.98 -8.49 -6.59
CA ARG A 64 0.79 -7.64 -6.78
C ARG A 64 1.15 -6.25 -7.26
N LEU A 65 2.15 -5.63 -6.64
CA LEU A 65 2.62 -4.30 -7.00
C LEU A 65 3.18 -4.27 -8.42
N MET A 66 3.95 -5.29 -8.81
CA MET A 66 4.43 -5.48 -10.18
C MET A 66 3.28 -5.49 -11.18
N ASN A 67 2.22 -6.26 -10.94
CA ASN A 67 1.07 -6.31 -11.84
C ASN A 67 0.34 -4.95 -11.96
N ILE A 68 0.23 -4.20 -10.86
CA ILE A 68 -0.33 -2.83 -10.88
C ILE A 68 0.55 -1.91 -11.74
N HIS A 69 1.86 -2.01 -11.56
CA HIS A 69 2.84 -1.23 -12.31
C HIS A 69 2.89 -1.59 -13.80
N GLU A 70 2.67 -2.86 -14.17
CA GLU A 70 2.56 -3.29 -15.58
C GLU A 70 1.35 -2.66 -16.29
N LEU A 71 0.31 -2.29 -15.55
CA LEU A 71 -0.85 -1.55 -16.05
C LEU A 71 -0.62 -0.02 -16.10
N ASP A 72 0.61 0.43 -15.85
CA ASP A 72 0.99 1.85 -15.78
C ASP A 72 0.22 2.64 -14.70
N ILE A 73 -0.18 1.97 -13.62
CA ILE A 73 -0.83 2.58 -12.46
C ILE A 73 0.22 2.83 -11.36
N VAL A 74 0.18 4.02 -10.76
CA VAL A 74 0.87 4.35 -9.50
C VAL A 74 -0.15 4.39 -8.39
N HIS A 75 0.09 3.67 -7.30
CA HIS A 75 -0.88 3.52 -6.21
C HIS A 75 -1.02 4.80 -5.38
N GLN A 76 0.10 5.46 -5.07
CA GLN A 76 0.23 6.70 -4.27
C GLN A 76 -0.08 6.58 -2.77
N ASP A 77 -0.95 5.65 -2.39
CA ASP A 77 -1.32 5.41 -0.98
C ASP A 77 -1.07 3.97 -0.52
N LEU A 78 0.10 3.42 -0.89
CA LEU A 78 0.45 2.06 -0.51
C LEU A 78 0.94 2.01 0.95
N HIS A 79 0.12 1.49 1.85
CA HIS A 79 0.48 1.27 3.25
C HIS A 79 -0.21 0.00 3.81
N PRO A 80 0.18 -0.51 5.00
CA PRO A 80 -0.38 -1.75 5.56
C PRO A 80 -1.89 -1.71 5.85
N GLY A 81 -2.50 -0.53 5.88
CA GLY A 81 -3.95 -0.39 6.01
C GLY A 81 -4.69 -0.72 4.71
N ASN A 82 -4.02 -0.53 3.56
CA ASN A 82 -4.52 -0.81 2.22
C ASN A 82 -4.05 -2.19 1.70
N ILE A 83 -3.48 -3.02 2.57
CA ILE A 83 -3.13 -4.41 2.28
C ILE A 83 -4.06 -5.31 3.06
N LEU A 84 -4.90 -6.07 2.36
CA LEU A 84 -5.91 -6.93 2.96
C LEU A 84 -5.63 -8.41 2.66
N SER A 85 -6.18 -9.29 3.49
CA SER A 85 -6.17 -10.72 3.21
C SER A 85 -7.29 -11.47 3.94
N SER A 86 -7.75 -12.55 3.35
CA SER A 86 -8.62 -13.56 3.96
C SER A 86 -7.81 -14.60 4.72
N ASN A 87 -6.53 -14.74 4.37
CA ASN A 87 -5.57 -15.52 5.12
C ASN A 87 -4.14 -15.05 4.82
N PHE A 88 -3.51 -14.32 5.73
CA PHE A 88 -2.12 -13.85 5.58
C PHE A 88 -1.06 -14.97 5.56
N SER A 89 -1.46 -16.24 5.65
CA SER A 89 -0.57 -17.37 5.35
C SER A 89 -0.53 -17.70 3.84
N TYR A 90 -1.57 -17.32 3.09
CA TYR A 90 -1.83 -17.77 1.72
C TYR A 90 -2.10 -16.65 0.71
N SER A 91 -2.48 -15.45 1.12
CA SER A 91 -2.78 -14.35 0.19
C SER A 91 -2.43 -13.00 0.79
N VAL A 92 -2.23 -12.03 -0.10
CA VAL A 92 -2.24 -10.59 0.19
C VAL A 92 -2.81 -9.91 -1.05
N ASN A 93 -3.63 -8.89 -0.83
CA ASN A 93 -4.25 -8.07 -1.87
C ASN A 93 -4.00 -6.60 -1.56
N ILE A 94 -3.73 -5.82 -2.60
CA ILE A 94 -3.60 -4.36 -2.52
C ILE A 94 -4.98 -3.78 -2.86
N LEU A 95 -5.43 -2.83 -2.05
CA LEU A 95 -6.73 -2.19 -2.14
C LEU A 95 -6.60 -0.66 -2.06
N ASP A 96 -7.74 0.00 -2.28
CA ASP A 96 -7.91 1.45 -2.27
C ASP A 96 -7.09 2.18 -3.35
N PHE A 97 -7.63 2.10 -4.56
CA PHE A 97 -7.12 2.82 -5.71
C PHE A 97 -7.73 4.23 -5.85
N GLY A 98 -8.33 4.77 -4.79
CA GLY A 98 -9.02 6.07 -4.83
C GLY A 98 -8.09 7.25 -5.14
N LEU A 99 -6.82 7.11 -4.77
CA LEU A 99 -5.75 8.09 -5.06
C LEU A 99 -4.83 7.66 -6.20
N SER A 100 -5.05 6.48 -6.79
CA SER A 100 -4.17 5.96 -7.82
C SER A 100 -4.29 6.75 -9.12
N LYS A 101 -3.18 6.82 -9.86
CA LYS A 101 -3.09 7.56 -11.12
C LYS A 101 -2.51 6.71 -12.23
N LEU A 102 -3.06 6.87 -13.43
CA LEU A 102 -2.50 6.27 -14.64
C LEU A 102 -1.39 7.19 -15.18
N ILE A 103 -0.19 6.64 -15.40
CA ILE A 103 0.99 7.42 -15.85
C ILE A 103 0.78 8.03 -17.24
N ARG A 104 -0.10 7.43 -18.05
CA ARG A 104 -0.40 7.89 -19.43
C ARG A 104 -1.46 8.98 -19.49
N GLU A 105 -1.99 9.45 -18.36
CA GLU A 105 -2.93 10.57 -18.36
C GLU A 105 -2.28 11.86 -18.86
N ASN A 106 -3.07 12.65 -19.57
CA ASN A 106 -2.62 13.78 -20.36
C ASN A 106 -1.81 14.77 -19.48
N PRO A 107 -0.53 15.04 -19.77
CA PRO A 107 0.32 15.94 -18.97
C PRO A 107 -0.19 17.39 -18.91
N ASN A 108 -1.18 17.72 -19.74
CA ASN A 108 -1.86 19.01 -19.78
C ASN A 108 -3.03 19.14 -18.80
N ASN A 109 -3.30 18.12 -17.96
CA ASN A 109 -4.28 18.27 -16.88
C ASN A 109 -3.57 18.93 -15.68
N PRO A 110 -3.85 20.22 -15.35
CA PRO A 110 -3.18 20.95 -14.28
C PRO A 110 -3.78 20.55 -12.94
N GLU A 111 -3.85 19.25 -12.65
CA GLU A 111 -4.18 18.80 -11.31
C GLU A 111 -3.08 19.32 -10.37
N LYS A 112 -3.51 20.06 -9.35
CA LYS A 112 -2.63 20.52 -8.29
C LYS A 112 -1.84 19.33 -7.77
N LYS A 113 -0.51 19.46 -7.74
CA LYS A 113 0.37 18.56 -7.01
C LYS A 113 -0.01 18.61 -5.53
N ASN A 114 -0.90 17.70 -5.13
CA ASN A 114 -1.28 17.53 -3.74
C ASN A 114 -0.52 16.31 -3.23
N ILE A 115 0.30 16.49 -2.20
CA ILE A 115 0.92 15.38 -1.48
C ILE A 115 -0.20 14.62 -0.77
N CYS A 116 -0.33 13.33 -1.05
CA CYS A 116 -1.36 12.45 -0.51
C CYS A 116 -0.77 11.17 0.10
N GLY A 117 -1.62 10.42 0.79
CA GLY A 117 -1.26 9.17 1.45
C GLY A 117 -0.62 9.33 2.83
N VAL A 118 -0.13 8.21 3.37
CA VAL A 118 0.28 8.11 4.77
C VAL A 118 1.77 8.42 4.97
N LEU A 119 2.07 9.49 5.72
CA LEU A 119 3.37 10.17 5.83
C LEU A 119 4.64 9.29 5.90
N PRO A 120 4.76 8.24 6.74
CA PRO A 120 5.95 7.38 6.73
C PRO A 120 6.16 6.57 5.44
N TYR A 121 5.13 6.36 4.64
CA TYR A 121 5.18 5.59 3.38
C TYR A 121 5.34 6.49 2.14
N ILE A 122 5.30 7.82 2.31
CA ILE A 122 5.50 8.77 1.20
C ILE A 122 7.00 8.90 0.92
N ALA A 123 7.37 8.74 -0.35
CA ALA A 123 8.76 8.83 -0.78
C ALA A 123 9.34 10.26 -0.59
N PRO A 124 10.63 10.40 -0.25
CA PRO A 124 11.25 11.71 0.02
C PRO A 124 11.17 12.67 -1.17
N GLU A 125 11.24 12.15 -2.40
CA GLU A 125 11.08 12.95 -3.61
C GLU A 125 9.68 13.55 -3.74
N VAL A 126 8.65 12.81 -3.34
CA VAL A 126 7.26 13.26 -3.33
C VAL A 126 7.04 14.31 -2.23
N LEU A 127 7.59 14.07 -1.04
CA LEU A 127 7.61 15.07 0.05
C LEU A 127 8.34 16.36 -0.35
N SER A 128 9.19 16.29 -1.37
CA SER A 128 9.92 17.42 -1.97
C SER A 128 9.26 17.96 -3.25
N ASP A 129 7.94 17.78 -3.39
CA ASP A 129 7.09 18.33 -4.48
C ASP A 129 7.39 17.77 -5.90
N LYS A 130 8.00 16.57 -5.97
CA LYS A 130 8.07 15.80 -7.21
C LYS A 130 6.81 14.94 -7.38
N GLU A 131 6.54 14.56 -8.63
CA GLU A 131 5.40 13.71 -8.96
C GLU A 131 5.56 12.29 -8.41
N TYR A 132 4.43 11.66 -8.09
CA TYR A 132 4.40 10.24 -7.79
C TYR A 132 4.81 9.44 -9.03
N THR A 133 5.69 8.48 -8.82
CA THR A 133 6.13 7.54 -9.84
C THR A 133 6.03 6.12 -9.29
N LYS A 134 6.22 5.11 -10.14
CA LYS A 134 6.36 3.71 -9.70
C LYS A 134 7.45 3.56 -8.61
N ALA A 135 8.52 4.37 -8.66
CA ALA A 135 9.57 4.35 -7.64
C ALA A 135 9.07 4.82 -6.27
N ALA A 136 8.08 5.72 -6.22
CA ALA A 136 7.48 6.15 -4.96
C ALA A 136 6.72 5.00 -4.27
N ASP A 137 5.97 4.19 -5.03
CA ASP A 137 5.34 2.98 -4.46
C ASP A 137 6.38 1.94 -4.00
N VAL A 138 7.52 1.84 -4.69
CA VAL A 138 8.63 0.96 -4.28
C VAL A 138 9.23 1.42 -2.95
N TYR A 139 9.35 2.74 -2.73
CA TYR A 139 9.72 3.28 -1.41
C TYR A 139 8.70 2.85 -0.34
N SER A 140 7.40 3.02 -0.60
CA SER A 140 6.34 2.59 0.32
C SER A 140 6.43 1.10 0.65
N PHE A 141 6.67 0.25 -0.37
CA PHE A 141 6.92 -1.18 -0.19
C PHE A 141 8.10 -1.45 0.75
N GLY A 142 9.20 -0.69 0.64
CA GLY A 142 10.36 -0.82 1.53
C GLY A 142 10.01 -0.55 3.00
N ILE A 143 9.16 0.45 3.27
CA ILE A 143 8.69 0.76 4.63
C ILE A 143 7.73 -0.33 5.14
N ILE A 144 6.85 -0.86 4.28
CA ILE A 144 6.00 -2.02 4.62
C ILE A 144 6.86 -3.25 4.94
N ALA A 145 7.93 -3.48 4.17
CA ALA A 145 8.84 -4.59 4.41
C ALA A 145 9.51 -4.49 5.77
N TYR A 146 9.93 -3.28 6.15
CA TYR A 146 10.46 -2.98 7.47
C TYR A 146 9.44 -3.30 8.60
N GLU A 147 8.17 -2.95 8.42
CA GLU A 147 7.10 -3.20 9.41
C GLU A 147 6.71 -4.69 9.52
N ILE A 148 6.82 -5.46 8.44
CA ILE A 148 6.63 -6.92 8.51
C ILE A 148 7.73 -7.57 9.36
N VAL A 149 8.96 -7.05 9.31
CA VAL A 149 10.10 -7.64 10.04
C VAL A 149 10.36 -7.03 11.40
N THR A 150 9.79 -5.86 11.70
CA THR A 150 10.00 -5.12 12.97
C THR A 150 8.67 -4.70 13.58
N PRO A 151 8.43 -4.86 14.89
CA PRO A 151 7.25 -4.28 15.53
C PRO A 151 7.22 -2.77 15.26
N TYR A 152 6.05 -2.26 14.87
CA TYR A 152 5.91 -0.86 14.48
C TYR A 152 6.34 0.07 15.63
N PRO A 153 7.37 0.92 15.44
CA PRO A 153 7.72 1.89 16.46
C PRO A 153 6.64 2.98 16.49
N ASP A 154 6.20 3.34 17.70
CA ASP A 154 5.23 4.42 17.92
C ASP A 154 5.92 5.78 17.70
N ILE A 155 6.08 6.15 16.43
CA ILE A 155 6.69 7.40 15.98
C ILE A 155 5.57 8.34 15.53
N PRO A 156 5.56 9.62 15.94
CA PRO A 156 4.61 10.59 15.42
C PRO A 156 4.68 10.73 13.89
N HIS A 157 3.52 10.68 13.23
CA HIS A 157 3.40 10.87 11.77
C HIS A 157 3.18 12.34 11.44
N ASP A 158 4.15 13.17 11.79
CA ASP A 158 4.08 14.62 11.69
C ASP A 158 5.07 15.21 10.67
N LYS A 159 5.04 16.53 10.54
CA LYS A 159 5.95 17.27 9.64
C LYS A 159 7.43 17.08 10.03
N ASP A 160 7.72 16.86 11.30
CA ASP A 160 9.09 16.64 11.76
C ASP A 160 9.63 15.31 11.25
N LEU A 161 8.82 14.26 11.24
CA LEU A 161 9.16 13.00 10.60
C LEU A 161 9.41 13.18 9.09
N ALA A 162 8.55 13.92 8.39
CA ALA A 162 8.73 14.19 6.96
C ALA A 162 10.06 14.90 6.66
N MET A 163 10.40 15.94 7.43
CA MET A 163 11.69 16.63 7.29
C MET A 163 12.87 15.69 7.54
N LYS A 164 12.80 14.83 8.55
CA LYS A 164 13.85 13.84 8.83
C LYS A 164 14.00 12.84 7.67
N ILE A 165 12.90 12.36 7.08
CA ILE A 165 12.91 11.45 5.92
C ILE A 165 13.59 12.11 4.71
N CYS A 166 13.25 13.36 4.42
CA CYS A 166 13.88 14.15 3.36
C CYS A 166 15.39 14.35 3.61
N ASN A 167 15.79 14.47 4.88
CA ASN A 167 17.19 14.58 5.31
C ASN A 167 17.91 13.22 5.44
N GLY A 168 17.31 12.13 4.95
CA GLY A 168 17.96 10.82 4.86
C GLY A 168 17.72 9.89 6.06
N LEU A 169 16.81 10.21 6.98
CA LEU A 169 16.39 9.26 8.00
C LEU A 169 15.85 7.99 7.35
N ARG A 170 16.37 6.83 7.75
CA ARG A 170 15.88 5.52 7.33
C ARG A 170 15.70 4.60 8.53
N PRO A 171 14.76 3.65 8.47
CA PRO A 171 14.61 2.64 9.52
C PRO A 171 15.88 1.82 9.71
N LYS A 172 16.18 1.43 10.95
CA LYS A 172 17.35 0.58 11.27
C LYS A 172 16.98 -0.89 11.13
N ILE A 173 17.65 -1.63 10.26
CA ILE A 173 17.41 -3.07 10.09
C ILE A 173 17.73 -3.79 11.41
N PRO A 174 16.79 -4.56 11.99
CA PRO A 174 17.05 -5.31 13.22
C PRO A 174 18.10 -6.41 12.99
N PHE A 175 18.96 -6.65 14.00
CA PHE A 175 20.04 -7.64 13.94
C PHE A 175 19.58 -9.09 13.71
N HIS A 176 18.30 -9.39 13.99
CA HIS A 176 17.70 -10.71 13.79
C HIS A 176 17.10 -10.88 12.39
N THR A 177 17.23 -9.87 11.51
CA THR A 177 16.87 -9.97 10.09
C THR A 177 17.95 -10.78 9.38
N PRO A 178 17.59 -11.81 8.60
CA PRO A 178 18.56 -12.57 7.80
C PRO A 178 19.37 -11.66 6.87
N ASN A 179 20.68 -11.92 6.78
CA ASN A 179 21.61 -11.24 5.87
C ASN A 179 21.53 -11.81 4.45
#